data_AF-A0A317CQK2-F1
#
_entry.id   AF-A0A317CQK2-F1
#
_cell.length_a   1.000
_cell.length_b   1.000
_cell.length_c   1.000
_cell.angle_alpha   90.00
_cell.angle_beta   90.00
_cell.angle_gamma   90.00
#
_symmetry.space_group_name_H-M   'P 1'
#
loop_
_entity.id
_entity.type
_entity.pdbx_description
1 polymer ?
#
loop_
_entity_poly.entity_id
_entity_poly.type
_entity_poly.pdbx_seq_one_letter_code
_entity_poly.pdbx_strand_id
1 'polypeptide(L)' 'MPEHLPRSPTWTCTGCGRDWPCATKQSQLLAEFGGARAALAVYLGSCLVAAAEDLPTLPLPSARQRFLGWLPRARI' A
#
# COMPACT_ATOMS: atom_id res chain seq x y z
N MET A 1 -5.39 -8.88 -16.49
CA MET A 1 -4.39 -7.85 -16.16
C MET A 1 -3.40 -8.47 -15.19
N PRO A 2 -2.08 -8.22 -15.29
CA PRO A 2 -1.12 -8.80 -14.34
C PRO A 2 -1.46 -8.36 -12.91
N GLU A 3 -1.37 -9.29 -11.98
CA GLU A 3 -1.67 -9.03 -10.58
C GLU A 3 -0.50 -8.26 -9.94
N HIS A 4 -0.80 -7.07 -9.39
CA HIS A 4 0.20 -6.26 -8.69
C HIS A 4 0.21 -6.58 -7.20
N LEU A 5 0.72 -7.77 -6.86
CA LEU A 5 0.77 -8.29 -5.49
C LEU A 5 2.08 -7.88 -4.78
N PRO A 6 2.08 -7.78 -3.45
CA PRO A 6 3.31 -7.59 -2.69
C PRO A 6 4.12 -8.90 -2.65
N ARG A 7 5.44 -8.78 -2.75
CA ARG A 7 6.39 -9.87 -2.45
C ARG A 7 7.01 -9.63 -1.09
N SER A 8 6.80 -10.52 -0.12
CA SER A 8 7.55 -10.51 1.14
C SER A 8 8.94 -11.15 0.94
N PRO A 9 10.00 -10.70 1.66
CA PRO A 9 10.03 -9.59 2.62
C PRO A 9 10.41 -8.25 1.99
N THR A 10 10.66 -8.21 0.67
CA THR A 10 11.15 -6.99 0.01
C THR A 10 10.06 -5.93 -0.18
N TRP A 11 8.80 -6.32 -0.03
CA TRP A 11 7.61 -5.53 -0.33
C TRP A 11 7.62 -4.91 -1.73
N THR A 12 8.27 -5.56 -2.69
CA THR A 12 8.25 -5.16 -4.10
C THR A 12 7.04 -5.74 -4.81
N CYS A 13 6.51 -5.03 -5.79
CA CYS A 13 5.37 -5.46 -6.59
C CYS A 13 5.79 -6.57 -7.57
N THR A 14 5.09 -7.71 -7.55
CA THR A 14 5.35 -8.84 -8.47
C THR A 14 5.11 -8.48 -9.93
N GLY A 15 4.14 -7.59 -10.22
CA GLY A 15 3.81 -7.18 -11.58
C GLY A 15 4.78 -6.19 -12.24
N CYS A 16 5.47 -5.32 -11.48
CA CYS A 16 6.30 -4.26 -12.07
C CYS A 16 7.65 -4.00 -11.38
N GLY A 17 8.01 -4.75 -10.33
CA GLY A 17 9.28 -4.66 -9.62
C GLY A 17 9.46 -3.43 -8.73
N ARG A 18 8.56 -2.43 -8.80
CA ARG A 18 8.60 -1.22 -7.95
C ARG A 18 8.14 -1.52 -6.53
N ASP A 19 8.38 -0.60 -5.62
CA ASP A 19 7.80 -0.64 -4.28
C ASP A 19 6.28 -0.83 -4.29
N TRP A 20 5.80 -1.83 -3.55
CA TRP A 20 4.39 -2.05 -3.30
C TRP A 20 3.91 -1.18 -2.12
N PRO A 21 2.75 -0.49 -2.19
CA PRO A 21 1.82 -0.45 -3.31
C PRO A 21 2.35 0.43 -4.46
N CYS A 22 2.52 -0.16 -5.64
CA CYS A 22 2.93 0.58 -6.84
C CYS A 22 1.75 1.39 -7.40
N ALA A 23 2.00 2.39 -8.23
CA ALA A 23 0.96 3.27 -8.79
C ALA A 23 -0.25 2.50 -9.38
N THR A 24 0.00 1.41 -10.11
CA THR A 24 -1.08 0.56 -10.65
C THR A 24 -1.92 -0.08 -9.55
N LYS A 25 -1.29 -0.65 -8.51
CA LYS A 25 -2.04 -1.23 -7.39
C LYS A 25 -2.77 -0.17 -6.56
N GLN A 26 -2.21 1.04 -6.42
CA GLN A 26 -2.90 2.16 -5.78
C GLN A 26 -4.22 2.47 -6.50
N SER A 27 -4.19 2.62 -7.83
CA SER A 27 -5.41 2.83 -8.63
C SER A 27 -6.39 1.66 -8.54
N GLN A 28 -5.89 0.41 -8.60
CA GLN A 28 -6.72 -0.78 -8.44
C GLN A 28 -7.40 -0.83 -7.07
N LEU A 29 -6.67 -0.55 -5.98
CA LEU A 29 -7.23 -0.52 -4.62
C LEU A 29 -8.30 0.57 -4.47
N LEU A 30 -8.13 1.75 -5.09
CA LEU A 30 -9.16 2.78 -5.06
C LEU A 30 -10.44 2.33 -5.78
N ALA A 31 -10.29 1.65 -6.92
CA ALA A 31 -11.41 1.11 -7.67
C ALA A 31 -12.09 -0.06 -6.93
N GLU A 32 -11.31 -1.00 -6.40
CA GLU A 32 -11.76 -2.18 -5.64
C GLU A 32 -12.58 -1.78 -4.41
N PHE A 33 -12.13 -0.76 -3.66
CA PHE A 33 -12.82 -0.30 -2.46
C PHE A 33 -13.94 0.72 -2.75
N GLY A 34 -14.11 1.17 -4.00
CA GLY A 34 -15.28 1.94 -4.44
C GLY A 34 -15.61 3.18 -3.60
N GLY A 35 -14.61 3.84 -3.02
CA GLY A 35 -14.81 5.00 -2.13
C GLY A 35 -14.93 4.68 -0.63
N ALA A 36 -14.92 3.40 -0.23
CA ALA A 36 -14.83 2.96 1.16
C ALA A 36 -13.43 3.23 1.76
N ARG A 37 -13.05 4.51 1.86
CA ARG A 37 -11.72 4.97 2.27
C ARG A 37 -11.31 4.44 3.65
N ALA A 38 -12.24 4.37 4.59
CA ALA A 38 -11.95 3.85 5.92
C ALA A 38 -11.51 2.37 5.87
N ALA A 39 -12.25 1.54 5.12
CA ALA A 39 -11.89 0.14 4.92
C ALA A 39 -10.55 -0.02 4.20
N LEU A 40 -10.29 0.80 3.17
CA LEU A 40 -9.01 0.81 2.47
C LEU A 40 -7.85 1.21 3.40
N ALA A 41 -8.05 2.21 4.26
CA ALA A 41 -7.03 2.64 5.23
C ALA A 41 -6.74 1.54 6.27
N VAL A 42 -7.76 0.81 6.73
CA VAL A 42 -7.58 -0.35 7.64
C VAL A 42 -6.77 -1.44 6.95
N TYR A 43 -7.12 -1.80 5.72
CA TYR A 43 -6.38 -2.80 4.94
C TYR A 43 -4.91 -2.38 4.73
N LEU A 44 -4.65 -1.14 4.33
CA LEU A 44 -3.27 -0.66 4.14
C LEU A 44 -2.52 -0.50 5.46
N GLY A 45 -3.23 -0.27 6.57
CA GLY A 45 -2.66 -0.23 7.91
C GLY A 45 -2.13 -1.60 8.35
N SER A 46 -2.86 -2.69 8.08
CA SER A 46 -2.36 -4.03 8.38
C SER A 46 -1.16 -4.40 7.50
N CYS A 47 -1.19 -4.03 6.21
CA CYS A 47 -0.05 -4.20 5.33
C CYS A 47 1.18 -3.40 5.80
N LEU A 48 1.00 -2.18 6.29
CA LEU A 48 2.09 -1.37 6.83
C LEU A 48 2.76 -2.05 8.02
N VAL A 49 1.97 -2.59 8.97
CA VAL A 49 2.52 -3.29 10.14
C VAL A 49 3.36 -4.48 9.71
N ALA A 50 2.85 -5.32 8.82
CA ALA A 50 3.60 -6.45 8.28
C ALA A 50 4.87 -6.00 7.52
N ALA A 51 4.79 -4.89 6.78
CA ALA A 51 5.95 -4.33 6.08
C ALA A 51 7.01 -3.77 7.02
N ALA A 52 6.60 -3.20 8.17
CA ALA A 52 7.53 -2.69 9.17
C ALA A 52 8.31 -3.83 9.87
N GLU A 53 7.69 -5.01 10.01
CA GLU A 53 8.35 -6.22 10.52
C GLU A 53 9.36 -6.77 9.49
N ASP A 54 8.97 -6.83 8.21
CA ASP A 54 9.82 -7.34 7.12
C ASP A 54 10.95 -6.38 6.73
N LEU A 55 10.78 -5.07 6.92
CA LEU A 55 11.72 -4.00 6.55
C LEU A 55 12.14 -3.16 7.76
N PRO A 56 12.90 -3.72 8.73
CA PRO A 56 13.24 -3.02 9.97
C PRO A 56 14.13 -1.77 9.76
N THR A 57 14.80 -1.67 8.61
CA THR A 57 15.63 -0.51 8.25
C THR A 57 14.83 0.62 7.60
N LEU A 58 13.58 0.36 7.19
CA LEU A 58 12.71 1.39 6.61
C LEU A 58 12.13 2.25 7.75
N PRO A 59 12.39 3.56 7.78
CA PRO A 59 11.83 4.42 8.82
C PRO A 59 10.29 4.41 8.79
N LEU A 60 9.65 4.30 9.96
CA LEU A 60 8.19 4.29 10.08
C LEU A 60 7.49 5.47 9.37
N PRO A 61 8.00 6.72 9.39
CA PRO A 61 7.41 7.80 8.61
C PRO A 61 7.40 7.54 7.09
N SER A 62 8.48 6.95 6.57
CA SER A 62 8.61 6.57 5.16
C SER A 62 7.65 5.44 4.80
N ALA A 63 7.52 4.42 5.66
CA ALA A 63 6.54 3.35 5.51
C ALA A 63 5.11 3.93 5.52
N ARG A 64 4.77 4.77 6.50
CA ARG A 64 3.47 5.43 6.58
C ARG A 64 3.16 6.22 5.30
N GLN A 65 4.10 7.00 4.80
CA GLN A 65 3.90 7.79 3.59
C GLN A 65 3.71 6.90 2.36
N ARG A 66 4.48 5.82 2.24
CA ARG A 66 4.37 4.85 1.15
C ARG A 66 2.99 4.16 1.11
N PHE A 67 2.48 3.72 2.25
CA PHE A 67 1.22 2.97 2.29
C PHE A 67 -0.03 3.87 2.34
N LEU A 68 0.01 4.98 3.09
CA LEU A 68 -1.18 5.80 3.37
C LEU A 68 -1.12 7.21 2.75
N GLY A 69 0.05 7.68 2.31
CA GLY A 69 0.28 9.06 1.90
C GLY A 69 -0.45 9.49 0.63
N TRP A 70 -0.86 8.53 -0.20
CA TRP A 70 -1.57 8.77 -1.47
C TRP A 70 -3.10 8.66 -1.33
N LEU A 71 -3.63 8.29 -0.16
CA LEU A 71 -5.07 8.12 0.02
C LEU A 71 -5.81 9.47 -0.11
N PRO A 72 -6.91 9.57 -0.90
CA PRO A 72 -7.62 10.83 -1.17
C PRO A 72 -8.16 11.48 0.10
N ARG A 73 -7.75 12.70 0.45
CA ARG A 73 -8.19 13.36 1.68
C ARG A 73 -9.72 13.33 1.80
N ALA A 74 -10.23 13.01 2.99
CA ALA A 74 -11.66 13.11 3.24
C ALA A 74 -12.09 14.56 2.99
N ARG A 75 -13.08 14.77 2.12
CA ARG A 75 -13.81 16.04 2.12
C ARG A 75 -14.68 15.99 3.36
N ILE A 76 -14.36 16.87 4.30
CA ILE A 76 -15.20 17.16 5.47
C ILE A 76 -16.30 18.10 5.00
#